data_AF-A0A523ZDK6-F1
#
_entry.id   AF-A0A523ZDK6-F1
#
_cell.length_a   1.000
_cell.length_b   1.000
_cell.length_c   1.000
_cell.angle_alpha   90.00
_cell.angle_beta   90.00
_cell.angle_gamma   90.00
#
_symmetry.space_group_name_H-M   'P 1'
#
loop_
_entity.id
_entity.type
_entity.pdbx_description
1 polymer ?
#
loop_
_entity_poly.entity_id
_entity_poly.type
_entity_poly.pdbx_seq_one_letter_code
_entity_poly.pdbx_strand_id
1 'polypeptide(L)'
;MDRKKQLWLPKLKKVKRIKKKRQTPQPRIRKYRIVKKYELLHRPFDLRFRGKLNKWLEGFQQKDDFAEIINLYFFPQKPNNKWLNQEEVIEKTDFTSKKKLRAVLIQALVTIWKTKS
;
A
#
# COMPACT_ATOMS: atom_id res chain seq x y z
N MET A 1 37.23 -0.78 45.10
CA MET A 1 36.26 -1.32 44.12
C MET A 1 36.46 -0.58 42.80
N ASP A 2 37.16 -1.21 41.87
CA ASP A 2 37.47 -0.65 40.56
C ASP A 2 36.24 -0.56 39.67
N ARG A 3 35.86 0.68 39.32
CA ARG A 3 34.87 0.96 38.29
C ARG A 3 35.47 0.58 36.94
N LYS A 4 35.15 -0.62 36.44
CA LYS A 4 35.51 -1.08 35.08
C LYS A 4 35.06 -0.02 34.08
N LYS A 5 36.01 0.74 33.53
CA LYS A 5 35.78 1.72 32.46
C LYS A 5 35.25 0.96 31.25
N GLN A 6 34.00 1.22 30.87
CA GLN A 6 33.39 0.68 29.66
C GLN A 6 34.21 1.14 28.44
N LEU A 7 34.80 0.19 27.71
CA LEU A 7 35.54 0.47 26.48
C LEU A 7 34.57 1.04 25.43
N TRP A 8 34.83 2.27 25.00
CA TRP A 8 34.02 2.92 23.98
C TRP A 8 34.26 2.25 22.63
N LEU A 9 33.19 1.90 21.92
CA LEU A 9 33.28 1.37 20.56
C LEU A 9 34.03 2.37 19.67
N PRO A 10 34.96 1.91 18.82
CA PRO A 10 35.73 2.80 17.95
C PRO A 10 34.78 3.61 17.07
N LYS A 11 35.04 4.93 16.96
CA LYS A 11 34.27 5.84 16.11
C LYS A 11 34.43 5.37 14.66
N LEU A 12 33.44 4.64 14.13
CA LEU A 12 33.42 4.19 12.74
C LEU A 12 33.62 5.41 11.83
N LYS A 13 34.66 5.37 10.99
CA LYS A 13 34.90 6.38 9.94
C LYS A 13 33.59 6.58 9.17
N LYS A 14 33.21 7.84 8.92
CA LYS A 14 31.93 8.23 8.28
C LYS A 14 31.73 7.44 6.98
N VAL A 15 31.04 6.29 7.06
CA VAL A 15 30.61 5.56 5.87
C VAL A 15 29.58 6.45 5.19
N LYS A 16 29.87 6.90 3.96
CA LYS A 16 28.89 7.63 3.13
C LYS A 16 27.66 6.73 3.02
N ARG A 17 26.59 7.05 3.77
CA ARG A 17 25.29 6.41 3.60
C ARG A 17 24.81 6.77 2.19
N ILE A 18 24.96 5.85 1.25
CA ILE A 18 24.34 5.94 -0.06
C ILE A 18 22.84 5.83 0.17
N LYS A 19 22.14 6.97 0.27
CA LYS A 19 20.68 7.01 0.24
C LYS A 19 20.28 6.64 -1.18
N LYS A 20 20.07 5.34 -1.47
CA LYS A 20 19.38 4.92 -2.69
C LYS A 20 18.11 5.77 -2.79
N LYS A 21 17.91 6.48 -3.92
CA LYS A 21 16.63 7.12 -4.23
C LYS A 21 15.57 6.03 -4.03
N ARG A 22 14.66 6.25 -3.07
CA ARG A 22 13.63 5.27 -2.75
C ARG A 22 12.87 5.03 -4.05
N GLN A 23 12.97 3.81 -4.60
CA GLN A 23 12.01 3.35 -5.59
C GLN A 23 10.62 3.63 -5.03
N THR A 24 9.67 3.99 -5.90
CA THR A 24 8.27 4.24 -5.54
C THR A 24 7.80 3.20 -4.52
N PRO A 25 7.08 3.62 -3.46
CA PRO A 25 6.79 2.73 -2.34
C PRO A 25 5.97 1.53 -2.80
N GLN A 26 6.62 0.36 -2.84
CA GLN A 26 5.96 -0.89 -3.19
C GLN A 26 5.38 -1.55 -1.94
N PRO A 27 4.14 -2.07 -2.02
CA PRO A 27 3.53 -2.77 -0.90
C PRO A 27 4.25 -4.11 -0.63
N ARG A 28 4.38 -4.48 0.65
CA ARG A 28 4.95 -5.79 1.03
C ARG A 28 3.85 -6.85 1.10
N ILE A 29 3.96 -7.90 0.30
CA ILE A 29 3.01 -9.03 0.30
C ILE A 29 3.37 -10.02 1.42
N ARG A 30 2.42 -10.33 2.32
CA ARG A 30 2.59 -11.35 3.38
C ARG A 30 1.77 -12.61 3.06
N LYS A 31 2.20 -13.77 3.58
CA LYS A 31 1.46 -15.04 3.51
C LYS A 31 0.05 -14.90 4.11
N TYR A 32 -0.87 -15.72 3.60
CA TYR A 32 -2.33 -15.62 3.72
C TYR A 32 -2.81 -15.41 5.16
N ARG A 33 -3.48 -14.28 5.38
CA ARG A 33 -4.46 -14.11 6.45
C ARG A 33 -5.69 -13.50 5.80
N ILE A 34 -6.85 -14.12 5.97
CA ILE A 34 -8.13 -13.64 5.43
C ILE A 34 -8.25 -12.15 5.77
N VAL A 35 -8.47 -11.32 4.74
CA VAL A 35 -8.71 -9.88 4.89
C VAL A 35 -9.93 -9.72 5.78
N LYS A 36 -9.86 -8.95 6.88
CA LYS A 36 -11.04 -8.76 7.73
C LYS A 36 -11.82 -7.53 7.25
N LYS A 37 -13.16 -7.57 7.34
CA LYS A 37 -14.03 -6.41 7.06
C LYS A 37 -13.60 -5.13 7.81
N TYR A 38 -13.17 -5.26 9.07
CA TYR A 38 -12.60 -4.15 9.84
C TYR A 38 -11.35 -3.53 9.20
N GLU A 39 -10.47 -4.33 8.60
CA GLU A 39 -9.25 -3.82 7.96
C GLU A 39 -9.58 -3.00 6.70
N LEU A 40 -10.65 -3.38 5.98
CA LEU A 40 -11.15 -2.62 4.81
C LEU A 40 -11.60 -1.20 5.18
N LEU A 41 -12.26 -1.05 6.33
CA LEU A 41 -12.79 0.24 6.80
C LEU A 41 -11.71 1.14 7.37
N HIS A 42 -10.74 0.58 8.11
CA HIS A 42 -9.81 1.38 8.92
C HIS A 42 -8.38 1.45 8.38
N ARG A 43 -7.96 0.54 7.50
CA ARG A 43 -6.60 0.54 6.91
C ARG A 43 -6.54 0.55 5.38
N PRO A 44 -7.51 1.10 4.64
CA PRO A 44 -7.57 0.96 3.17
C PRO A 44 -6.30 1.46 2.44
N PHE A 45 -5.51 2.31 3.08
CA PHE A 45 -4.34 2.97 2.50
C PHE A 45 -3.00 2.61 3.14
N ASP A 46 -2.97 1.67 4.10
CA ASP A 46 -1.71 1.13 4.59
C ASP A 46 -1.02 0.37 3.44
N LEU A 47 0.23 0.73 3.12
CA LEU A 47 1.03 0.06 2.08
C LEU A 47 1.10 -1.46 2.29
N ARG A 48 1.15 -1.93 3.54
CA ARG A 48 1.12 -3.38 3.83
C ARG A 48 -0.24 -3.99 3.52
N PHE A 49 -1.31 -3.24 3.75
CA PHE A 49 -2.67 -3.68 3.47
C PHE A 49 -2.96 -3.69 1.97
N ARG A 50 -2.48 -2.68 1.23
CA ARG A 50 -2.56 -2.58 -0.24
C ARG A 50 -2.02 -3.83 -0.94
N GLY A 51 -0.90 -4.39 -0.48
CA GLY A 51 -0.32 -5.62 -1.05
C GLY A 51 -1.14 -6.88 -0.74
N LYS A 52 -1.76 -6.95 0.45
CA LYS A 52 -2.71 -8.04 0.77
C LYS A 52 -3.98 -7.92 -0.05
N LEU A 53 -4.48 -6.70 -0.23
CA LEU A 53 -5.67 -6.41 -1.03
C LEU A 53 -5.45 -6.74 -2.49
N ASN A 54 -4.32 -6.34 -3.09
CA ASN A 54 -3.99 -6.71 -4.46
C ASN A 54 -4.12 -8.23 -4.66
N LYS A 55 -3.44 -9.02 -3.82
CA LYS A 55 -3.48 -10.48 -3.91
C LYS A 55 -4.86 -11.08 -3.65
N TRP A 56 -5.66 -10.47 -2.78
CA TRP A 56 -7.06 -10.86 -2.58
C TRP A 56 -7.91 -10.53 -3.82
N LEU A 57 -7.68 -9.38 -4.45
CA LEU A 57 -8.36 -8.89 -5.65
C LEU A 57 -7.93 -9.61 -6.94
N GLU A 58 -6.72 -10.20 -7.00
CA GLU A 58 -6.28 -11.04 -8.14
C GLU A 58 -7.29 -12.18 -8.41
N GLY A 59 -7.96 -12.71 -7.39
CA GLY A 59 -9.01 -13.72 -7.55
C GLY A 59 -10.37 -13.19 -8.02
N PHE A 60 -10.54 -11.87 -8.09
CA PHE A 60 -11.81 -11.20 -8.43
C PHE A 60 -11.74 -10.33 -9.69
N GLN A 61 -10.59 -10.31 -10.40
CA GLN A 61 -10.39 -9.51 -11.61
C GLN A 61 -11.17 -10.08 -12.82
N GLN A 62 -12.49 -9.91 -12.86
CA GLN A 62 -13.26 -9.98 -14.11
C GLN A 62 -14.43 -8.98 -14.11
N LYS A 63 -14.35 -8.01 -15.05
CA LYS A 63 -15.43 -7.24 -15.69
C LYS A 63 -16.45 -6.50 -14.81
N ASP A 64 -16.03 -5.49 -14.05
CA ASP A 64 -16.98 -4.48 -13.53
C ASP A 64 -16.37 -3.08 -13.64
N ASP A 65 -17.19 -2.04 -13.85
CA ASP A 65 -16.77 -0.63 -13.96
C ASP A 65 -16.08 -0.12 -12.67
N PHE A 66 -16.36 -0.75 -11.52
CA PHE A 66 -15.63 -0.53 -10.26
C PHE A 66 -14.14 -0.94 -10.34
N ALA A 67 -13.75 -1.68 -11.38
CA ALA A 67 -12.39 -2.11 -11.60
C ALA A 67 -11.45 -0.95 -11.94
N GLU A 68 -11.91 0.20 -12.45
CA GLU A 68 -10.96 1.22 -12.92
C GLU A 68 -10.22 1.88 -11.76
N ILE A 69 -10.93 2.42 -10.76
CA ILE A 69 -10.30 3.04 -9.57
C ILE A 69 -9.54 2.00 -8.76
N ILE A 70 -10.08 0.78 -8.66
CA ILE A 70 -9.41 -0.34 -7.98
C ILE A 70 -8.13 -0.75 -8.73
N ASN A 71 -8.13 -0.77 -10.06
CA ASN A 71 -6.96 -1.10 -10.87
C ASN A 71 -5.90 0.01 -10.78
N LEU A 72 -6.32 1.27 -10.83
CA LEU A 72 -5.43 2.42 -10.65
C LEU A 72 -4.76 2.41 -9.28
N TYR A 73 -5.54 2.13 -8.23
CA TYR A 73 -5.04 2.21 -6.86
C TYR A 73 -4.49 0.90 -6.31
N PHE A 74 -4.92 -0.29 -6.70
CA PHE A 74 -4.43 -1.54 -6.10
C PHE A 74 -3.49 -2.33 -6.99
N PHE A 75 -3.25 -1.91 -8.23
CA PHE A 75 -2.37 -2.62 -9.15
C PHE A 75 -1.27 -1.71 -9.74
N PRO A 76 -0.10 -2.28 -10.05
CA PRO A 76 0.96 -1.54 -10.71
C PRO A 76 0.55 -1.16 -12.14
N GLN A 77 0.84 0.07 -12.53
CA GLN A 77 0.56 0.60 -13.86
C GLN A 77 1.63 0.19 -14.85
N LYS A 78 1.21 -0.40 -15.97
CA LYS A 78 2.07 -0.70 -17.12
C LYS A 78 2.34 0.59 -17.92
N PRO A 79 3.49 0.71 -18.61
CA PRO A 79 4.56 -0.27 -18.77
C PRO A 79 5.58 -0.32 -17.62
N ASN A 80 5.68 0.72 -16.78
CA ASN A 80 6.77 0.87 -15.81
C ASN A 80 6.57 0.15 -14.46
N ASN A 81 5.53 -0.69 -14.33
CA ASN A 81 5.10 -1.31 -13.07
C ASN A 81 5.02 -0.31 -11.89
N LYS A 82 4.59 0.93 -12.18
CA LYS A 82 4.54 2.00 -11.19
C LYS A 82 3.27 1.90 -10.35
N TRP A 83 3.42 1.89 -9.04
CA TRP A 83 2.29 2.02 -8.12
C TRP A 83 1.92 3.49 -7.96
N LEU A 84 0.66 3.85 -8.23
CA LEU A 84 0.21 5.23 -8.10
C LEU A 84 -0.01 5.62 -6.64
N ASN A 85 0.25 6.88 -6.32
CA ASN A 85 -0.10 7.46 -5.02
C ASN A 85 -1.55 8.00 -5.03
N GLN A 86 -2.09 8.39 -3.87
CA GLN A 86 -3.46 8.93 -3.77
C GLN A 86 -3.66 10.18 -4.64
N GLU A 87 -2.67 11.06 -4.69
CA GLU A 87 -2.71 12.29 -5.47
C GLU A 87 -2.73 11.99 -6.98
N GLU A 88 -1.86 11.09 -7.43
CA GLU A 88 -1.81 10.67 -8.84
C GLU A 88 -3.08 9.94 -9.29
N VAL A 89 -3.73 9.18 -8.39
CA VAL A 89 -5.03 8.58 -8.71
C VAL A 89 -6.12 9.64 -8.80
N ILE A 90 -6.11 10.63 -7.90
CA ILE A 90 -7.07 11.75 -7.94
C ILE A 90 -6.96 12.52 -9.25
N GLU A 91 -5.73 12.86 -9.67
CA GLU A 91 -5.47 13.54 -10.95
C GLU A 91 -6.00 12.76 -12.16
N LYS A 92 -6.06 11.43 -12.07
CA LYS A 92 -6.56 10.56 -13.15
C LYS A 92 -8.05 10.28 -13.12
N THR A 93 -8.73 10.52 -11.99
CA THR A 93 -10.12 10.11 -11.77
C THR A 93 -11.04 11.28 -11.44
N ASP A 94 -10.58 12.51 -11.70
CA ASP A 94 -11.31 13.78 -11.49
C ASP A 94 -11.96 13.94 -10.09
N PHE A 95 -11.43 13.27 -9.07
CA PHE A 95 -11.96 13.41 -7.72
C PHE A 95 -11.54 14.75 -7.11
N THR A 96 -12.52 15.50 -6.62
CA THR A 96 -12.26 16.79 -5.94
C THR A 96 -11.55 16.67 -4.59
N SER A 97 -11.52 15.49 -3.95
CA SER A 97 -10.86 15.36 -2.65
C SER A 97 -10.39 13.94 -2.33
N LYS A 98 -9.31 13.86 -1.52
CA LYS A 98 -8.83 12.60 -0.92
C LYS A 98 -9.95 11.89 -0.16
N LYS A 99 -10.75 12.60 0.64
CA LYS A 99 -11.85 12.00 1.44
C LYS A 99 -12.89 11.29 0.56
N LYS A 100 -13.29 11.90 -0.56
CA LYS A 100 -14.24 11.28 -1.51
C LYS A 100 -13.65 10.02 -2.15
N LEU A 101 -12.40 10.08 -2.64
CA LEU A 101 -11.70 8.89 -3.15
C LEU A 101 -11.69 7.76 -2.11
N ARG A 102 -11.41 8.10 -0.84
CA ARG A 102 -11.40 7.11 0.24
C ARG A 102 -12.76 6.44 0.43
N ALA A 103 -13.83 7.24 0.48
CA ALA A 103 -15.18 6.71 0.66
C ALA A 103 -15.57 5.76 -0.49
N VAL A 104 -15.32 6.17 -1.74
CA VAL A 104 -15.61 5.36 -2.93
C VAL A 104 -14.82 4.05 -2.93
N LEU A 105 -13.51 4.09 -2.63
CA LEU A 105 -12.68 2.90 -2.55
C LEU A 105 -13.14 1.93 -1.45
N ILE A 106 -13.49 2.45 -0.27
CA ILE A 106 -14.02 1.63 0.82
C ILE A 106 -15.34 1.00 0.40
N GLN A 107 -16.25 1.78 -0.18
CA GLN A 107 -17.54 1.31 -0.65
C GLN A 107 -17.37 0.17 -1.67
N ALA A 108 -16.51 0.35 -2.67
CA ALA A 108 -16.23 -0.66 -3.68
C ALA A 108 -15.68 -1.96 -3.07
N LEU A 109 -14.70 -1.85 -2.15
CA LEU A 109 -14.14 -3.01 -1.46
C LEU A 109 -15.16 -3.73 -0.56
N VAL A 110 -16.04 -2.99 0.11
CA VAL A 110 -17.12 -3.57 0.93
C VAL A 110 -18.17 -4.24 0.05
N THR A 111 -18.49 -3.68 -1.11
CA THR A 111 -19.39 -4.30 -2.09
C THR A 111 -18.80 -5.62 -2.59
N ILE A 112 -17.53 -5.63 -3.02
CA ILE A 112 -16.82 -6.86 -3.43
C ILE A 112 -16.80 -7.90 -2.30
N TRP A 113 -16.55 -7.45 -1.07
CA TRP A 113 -16.58 -8.32 0.10
C TRP A 113 -17.96 -8.97 0.29
N LYS A 114 -19.04 -8.20 0.17
CA LYS A 114 -20.40 -8.72 0.35
C LYS A 114 -20.86 -9.65 -0.77
N THR A 115 -20.42 -9.42 -2.00
CA THR A 115 -20.86 -10.23 -3.16
C THR A 115 -20.09 -11.54 -3.30
N LYS A 116 -18.92 -11.66 -2.66
CA LYS A 116 -18.00 -12.79 -2.81
C LYS A 116 -17.67 -13.52 -1.50
N SER A 117 -18.21 -13.06 -0.37
CA SER A 117 -18.15 -13.73 0.95
C SER A 117 -19.41 -14.54 1.20
#